data_AF-A0A8T2IFE5-F1
#
_entry.id   AF-A0A8T2IFE5-F1
#
_cell.length_a   1.000
_cell.length_b   1.000
_cell.length_c   1.000
_cell.angle_alpha   90.00
_cell.angle_beta   90.00
_cell.angle_gamma   90.00
#
_symmetry.space_group_name_H-M   'P 1'
#
loop_
_entity.id
_entity.type
_entity.pdbx_description
1 polymer ?
#
loop_
_entity_poly.entity_id
_entity_poly.type
_entity_poly.pdbx_seq_one_letter_code
_entity_poly.pdbx_strand_id
1 'polypeptide(L)'
;QEEVESVVSMLVEQARTLSRSGMKKHLRVLPMYAGLPASEQMKVFERISHGVRKVVVATNIAETSITINGMSFVIDCGFVKLRAYDPKRAIESLVVVPISQASANQRAGRSGRNRSGQCYRLYTEEDFHKLPPSTVPEMQRSNLSPVILQLKALGIDNVLRFHFLSPPPAQSMVQALELLYALGGLDKHCRLTDPLGVRMAEFPLNPMFAKMLLESGNFGCSAEILSIAAMMQIQKVLVIPPNQKSQAAREHRKFAVQEGDHLTMLNLFEAFIKFNKSSHWCQQHFLNYKGLMRAVTVREQLKKLLGKFKVPKNSSEGDPDPILRCIVSGFFGNAAKLHSSGVYRTVRDGHELHIHPTSVLYAEKPPNWVIFSEVVQTSKYYMRDVTAVESAWLLELAPHFYQQGTVC
;
A
#
# COMPACT_ATOMS: atom_id res chain seq x y z
N GLN A 1 -7.21 -4.78 -6.87
CA GLN A 1 -6.74 -6.13 -7.23
C GLN A 1 -7.79 -7.18 -6.89
N GLU A 2 -8.16 -7.35 -5.62
CA GLU A 2 -9.12 -8.38 -5.19
C GLU A 2 -10.46 -8.33 -5.91
N GLU A 3 -11.06 -7.14 -6.00
CA GLU A 3 -12.32 -6.94 -6.74
C GLU A 3 -12.18 -7.37 -8.22
N VAL A 4 -11.04 -7.07 -8.84
CA VAL A 4 -10.75 -7.47 -10.23
C VAL A 4 -10.62 -8.99 -10.35
N GLU A 5 -9.84 -9.63 -9.49
CA GLU A 5 -9.64 -11.10 -9.52
C GLU A 5 -10.94 -11.85 -9.23
N SER A 6 -11.73 -11.37 -8.26
CA SER A 6 -13.04 -11.92 -7.93
C SER A 6 -14.00 -11.84 -9.13
N VAL A 7 -14.11 -10.66 -9.76
CA VAL A 7 -14.93 -10.48 -10.96
C VAL A 7 -14.44 -11.34 -12.12
N VAL A 8 -13.13 -11.47 -12.33
CA VAL A 8 -12.58 -12.37 -13.34
C VAL A 8 -13.00 -13.82 -13.07
N SER A 9 -12.89 -14.30 -11.84
CA SER A 9 -13.32 -15.66 -11.47
C SER A 9 -14.81 -15.88 -11.72
N MET A 10 -15.67 -14.95 -11.28
CA MET A 10 -17.12 -15.02 -11.49
C MET A 10 -17.49 -15.01 -12.98
N LEU A 11 -16.84 -14.18 -13.79
CA LEU A 11 -17.08 -14.12 -15.23
C LEU A 11 -16.61 -15.39 -15.95
N VAL A 12 -15.49 -15.98 -15.54
CA VAL A 12 -15.00 -17.25 -16.10
C VAL A 12 -15.97 -18.40 -15.78
N GLU A 13 -16.48 -18.45 -14.55
CA GLU A 13 -17.48 -19.45 -14.14
C GLU A 13 -18.78 -19.30 -14.93
N GLN A 14 -19.31 -18.07 -15.02
CA GLN A 14 -20.52 -17.79 -15.80
C GLN A 14 -20.33 -18.08 -17.29
N ALA A 15 -19.15 -17.77 -17.85
CA ALA A 15 -18.83 -18.09 -19.24
C ALA A 15 -18.88 -19.61 -19.51
N ARG A 16 -18.46 -20.45 -18.55
CA ARG A 16 -18.55 -21.91 -18.67
C ARG A 16 -20.01 -22.38 -18.65
N THR A 17 -20.83 -21.82 -17.77
CA THR A 17 -22.27 -22.14 -17.70
C THR A 17 -22.99 -21.75 -18.99
N LEU A 18 -22.74 -20.54 -19.50
CA LEU A 18 -23.34 -20.06 -20.76
C LEU A 18 -22.87 -20.82 -22.00
N SER A 19 -21.64 -21.34 -21.98
CA SER A 19 -21.13 -22.20 -23.05
C SER A 19 -21.93 -23.52 -23.12
N ARG A 20 -22.41 -24.03 -21.98
CA ARG A 20 -23.27 -25.22 -21.93
C ARG A 20 -24.70 -24.95 -22.43
N SER A 21 -25.17 -23.71 -22.33
CA SER A 21 -26.51 -23.30 -22.76
C SER A 21 -26.58 -22.76 -24.21
N GLY A 22 -25.54 -23.00 -25.03
CA GLY A 22 -25.56 -22.71 -26.47
C GLY A 22 -24.93 -21.36 -26.90
N MET A 23 -24.14 -20.70 -26.06
CA MET A 23 -23.43 -19.48 -26.46
C MET A 23 -22.38 -19.77 -27.56
N LYS A 24 -22.59 -19.24 -28.77
CA LYS A 24 -21.72 -19.48 -29.95
C LYS A 24 -20.29 -18.89 -29.84
N LYS A 25 -20.02 -17.97 -28.92
CA LYS A 25 -18.72 -17.29 -28.79
C LYS A 25 -18.12 -17.51 -27.41
N HIS A 26 -16.89 -18.00 -27.37
CA HIS A 26 -16.16 -18.18 -26.11
C HIS A 26 -15.69 -16.84 -25.54
N LEU A 27 -15.70 -16.70 -24.21
CA LEU A 27 -15.20 -15.52 -23.52
C LEU A 27 -13.78 -15.77 -22.99
N ARG A 28 -12.83 -14.91 -23.35
CA ARG A 28 -11.49 -14.87 -22.75
C ARG A 28 -11.43 -13.68 -21.80
N VAL A 29 -11.49 -13.96 -20.50
CA VAL A 29 -11.50 -12.95 -19.43
C VAL A 29 -10.08 -12.74 -18.91
N LEU A 30 -9.61 -11.49 -18.84
CA LEU A 30 -8.24 -11.13 -18.43
C LEU A 30 -8.27 -10.00 -17.40
N PRO A 31 -7.49 -10.10 -16.30
CA PRO A 31 -7.33 -9.00 -15.34
C PRO A 31 -6.34 -7.93 -15.82
N MET A 32 -6.51 -6.69 -15.36
CA MET A 32 -5.55 -5.60 -15.59
C MET A 32 -5.47 -4.62 -14.40
N TYR A 33 -4.36 -4.63 -13.67
CA TYR A 33 -4.10 -3.74 -12.53
C TYR A 33 -2.60 -3.55 -12.30
N ALA A 34 -2.21 -2.48 -11.59
CA ALA A 34 -0.80 -2.06 -11.45
C ALA A 34 0.15 -3.12 -10.87
N GLY A 35 -0.33 -3.98 -9.97
CA GLY A 35 0.46 -5.08 -9.38
C GLY A 35 0.65 -6.30 -10.29
N LEU A 36 0.01 -6.35 -11.45
CA LEU A 36 0.06 -7.51 -12.35
C LEU A 36 1.44 -7.58 -13.06
N PRO A 37 2.07 -8.77 -13.21
CA PRO A 37 3.35 -8.92 -13.91
C PRO A 37 3.26 -8.49 -15.38
N ALA A 38 4.35 -7.94 -15.93
CA ALA A 38 4.39 -7.45 -17.31
C ALA A 38 3.95 -8.52 -18.33
N SER A 39 4.41 -9.77 -18.19
CA SER A 39 4.01 -10.87 -19.09
C SER A 39 2.51 -11.16 -19.09
N GLU A 40 1.83 -10.99 -17.95
CA GLU A 40 0.38 -11.15 -17.83
C GLU A 40 -0.36 -9.93 -18.37
N GLN A 41 0.14 -8.71 -18.11
CA GLN A 41 -0.39 -7.48 -18.70
C GLN A 41 -0.33 -7.53 -20.23
N MET A 42 0.74 -8.10 -20.80
CA MET A 42 0.89 -8.24 -22.25
C MET A 42 -0.17 -9.12 -22.91
N LYS A 43 -0.74 -10.08 -22.18
CA LYS A 43 -1.84 -10.93 -22.69
C LYS A 43 -3.07 -10.14 -23.09
N VAL A 44 -3.27 -8.97 -22.49
CA VAL A 44 -4.38 -8.06 -22.84
C VAL A 44 -4.23 -7.50 -24.25
N PHE A 45 -3.00 -7.39 -24.77
CA PHE A 45 -2.73 -6.88 -26.12
C PHE A 45 -2.71 -7.97 -27.20
N GLU A 46 -2.69 -9.24 -26.81
CA GLU A 46 -2.75 -10.35 -27.76
C GLU A 46 -4.02 -10.29 -28.63
N ARG A 47 -3.85 -10.59 -29.92
CA ARG A 47 -4.97 -10.78 -30.85
C ARG A 47 -5.68 -12.08 -30.48
N ILE A 48 -7.00 -12.06 -30.60
CA ILE A 48 -7.86 -13.22 -30.34
C ILE A 48 -8.33 -13.85 -31.65
N SER A 49 -8.53 -15.16 -31.64
CA SER A 49 -9.05 -15.91 -32.78
C SER A 49 -10.52 -15.53 -33.09
N HIS A 50 -10.92 -15.78 -34.33
CA HIS A 50 -12.31 -15.64 -34.75
C HIS A 50 -13.21 -16.56 -33.90
N GLY A 51 -14.29 -16.00 -33.33
CA GLY A 51 -15.20 -16.74 -32.45
C GLY A 51 -14.99 -16.52 -30.94
N VAL A 52 -13.90 -15.87 -30.52
CA VAL A 52 -13.64 -15.51 -29.12
C VAL A 52 -13.91 -14.03 -28.88
N ARG A 53 -14.53 -13.67 -27.77
CA ARG A 53 -14.64 -12.27 -27.29
C ARG A 53 -13.73 -12.09 -26.07
N LYS A 54 -12.84 -11.11 -26.14
CA LYS A 54 -11.97 -10.71 -25.04
C LYS A 54 -12.72 -9.77 -24.10
N VAL A 55 -12.64 -10.05 -22.80
CA VAL A 55 -13.19 -9.23 -21.71
C VAL A 55 -12.03 -8.87 -20.81
N VAL A 56 -11.80 -7.57 -20.63
CA VAL A 56 -10.71 -7.07 -19.77
C VAL A 56 -11.33 -6.43 -18.55
N VAL A 57 -11.02 -6.95 -17.37
CA VAL A 57 -11.45 -6.39 -16.09
C VAL A 57 -10.31 -5.54 -15.55
N ALA A 58 -10.48 -4.21 -15.56
CA ALA A 58 -9.39 -3.28 -15.31
C ALA A 58 -9.67 -2.30 -14.18
N THR A 59 -8.61 -1.85 -13.53
CA THR A 59 -8.61 -0.63 -12.70
C THR A 59 -8.55 0.63 -13.58
N ASN A 60 -8.45 1.81 -12.97
CA ASN A 60 -8.26 3.09 -13.67
C ASN A 60 -6.98 3.14 -14.54
N ILE A 61 -6.10 2.13 -14.51
CA ILE A 61 -5.01 1.96 -15.49
C ILE A 61 -5.51 1.97 -16.94
N ALA A 62 -6.72 1.45 -17.20
CA ALA A 62 -7.33 1.46 -18.53
C ALA A 62 -7.94 2.82 -18.92
N GLU A 63 -8.09 3.74 -17.97
CA GLU A 63 -8.73 5.04 -18.18
C GLU A 63 -7.85 6.00 -18.97
N THR A 64 -6.54 6.01 -18.73
CA THR A 64 -5.58 6.94 -19.35
C THR A 64 -4.42 6.22 -20.02
N SER A 65 -3.72 5.37 -19.26
CA SER A 65 -2.34 4.93 -19.53
C SER A 65 -2.17 3.91 -20.66
N ILE A 66 -3.24 3.23 -21.09
CA ILE A 66 -3.14 2.16 -22.10
C ILE A 66 -4.22 2.26 -23.18
N THR A 67 -3.90 1.75 -24.37
CA THR A 67 -4.83 1.60 -25.49
C THR A 67 -4.97 0.13 -25.84
N ILE A 68 -6.11 -0.46 -25.50
CA ILE A 68 -6.40 -1.85 -25.85
C ILE A 68 -7.12 -1.86 -27.20
N ASN A 69 -6.48 -2.46 -28.20
CA ASN A 69 -7.04 -2.52 -29.55
C ASN A 69 -8.30 -3.39 -29.60
N GLY A 70 -9.27 -2.95 -30.42
CA GLY A 70 -10.52 -3.67 -30.66
C GLY A 70 -11.61 -3.52 -29.59
N MET A 71 -11.43 -2.63 -28.61
CA MET A 71 -12.45 -2.37 -27.60
C MET A 71 -13.65 -1.62 -28.20
N SER A 72 -14.84 -2.18 -28.01
CA SER A 72 -16.12 -1.61 -28.50
C SER A 72 -17.16 -1.45 -27.41
N PHE A 73 -16.95 -2.08 -26.26
CA PHE A 73 -17.89 -2.06 -25.15
C PHE A 73 -17.12 -1.68 -23.89
N VAL A 74 -17.62 -0.70 -23.16
CA VAL A 74 -17.15 -0.32 -21.83
C VAL A 74 -18.29 -0.55 -20.86
N ILE A 75 -17.99 -1.18 -19.72
CA ILE A 75 -18.91 -1.28 -18.58
C ILE A 75 -18.27 -0.48 -17.46
N ASP A 76 -18.92 0.59 -17.04
CA ASP A 76 -18.40 1.53 -16.04
C ASP A 76 -19.21 1.43 -14.75
N CYS A 77 -18.55 0.99 -13.67
CA CYS A 77 -19.16 0.90 -12.34
C CYS A 77 -19.23 2.25 -11.63
N GLY A 78 -18.57 3.31 -12.13
CA GLY A 78 -18.65 4.65 -11.53
C GLY A 78 -17.75 4.86 -10.31
N PHE A 79 -16.88 3.92 -9.96
CA PHE A 79 -15.98 4.03 -8.80
C PHE A 79 -14.49 4.01 -9.15
N VAL A 80 -13.69 4.54 -8.24
CA VAL A 80 -12.23 4.50 -8.26
C VAL A 80 -11.69 4.42 -6.82
N LYS A 81 -10.55 3.77 -6.63
CA LYS A 81 -9.83 3.76 -5.36
C LYS A 81 -8.73 4.81 -5.40
N LEU A 82 -8.77 5.78 -4.51
CA LEU A 82 -7.80 6.87 -4.43
C LEU A 82 -7.11 6.86 -3.06
N ARG A 83 -5.87 7.34 -3.05
CA ARG A 83 -5.20 7.74 -1.81
C ARG A 83 -5.82 9.06 -1.35
N ALA A 84 -6.21 9.09 -0.08
CA ALA A 84 -6.74 10.24 0.61
C ALA A 84 -5.95 10.43 1.91
N TYR A 85 -5.58 11.68 2.17
CA TYR A 85 -4.84 12.09 3.35
C TYR A 85 -5.71 13.00 4.18
N ASP A 86 -5.92 12.64 5.44
CA ASP A 86 -6.56 13.51 6.43
C ASP A 86 -5.46 14.27 7.20
N PRO A 87 -5.24 15.57 6.95
CA PRO A 87 -4.18 16.31 7.60
C PRO A 87 -4.43 16.55 9.09
N LYS A 88 -5.69 16.49 9.56
CA LYS A 88 -6.00 16.67 10.98
C LYS A 88 -5.62 15.44 11.80
N ARG A 89 -5.84 14.26 11.22
CA ARG A 89 -5.54 12.96 11.83
C ARG A 89 -4.13 12.46 11.47
N ALA A 90 -3.50 13.10 10.49
CA ALA A 90 -2.26 12.66 9.85
C ALA A 90 -2.31 11.22 9.31
N ILE A 91 -3.50 10.75 8.92
CA ILE A 91 -3.72 9.40 8.41
C ILE A 91 -3.80 9.44 6.88
N GLU A 92 -2.95 8.65 6.25
CA GLU A 92 -3.10 8.29 4.83
C GLU A 92 -3.93 7.01 4.71
N SER A 93 -4.96 7.05 3.87
CA SER A 93 -5.84 5.90 3.65
C SER A 93 -6.21 5.70 2.19
N LEU A 94 -6.50 4.45 1.85
CA LEU A 94 -7.06 4.08 0.55
C LEU A 94 -8.58 4.03 0.64
N VAL A 95 -9.24 4.98 -0.02
CA VAL A 95 -10.71 5.14 -0.04
C VAL A 95 -11.29 4.79 -1.40
N VAL A 96 -12.48 4.18 -1.40
CA VAL A 96 -13.27 4.01 -2.63
C VAL A 96 -14.21 5.19 -2.74
N VAL A 97 -14.14 5.91 -3.86
CA VAL A 97 -14.95 7.11 -4.12
C VAL A 97 -15.60 7.04 -5.51
N PRO A 98 -16.73 7.73 -5.71
CA PRO A 98 -17.27 7.95 -7.05
C PRO A 98 -16.25 8.64 -7.96
N ILE A 99 -16.30 8.34 -9.25
CA ILE A 99 -15.48 9.02 -10.26
C ILE A 99 -15.98 10.44 -10.55
N SER A 100 -15.15 11.24 -11.22
CA SER A 100 -15.59 12.51 -11.80
C SER A 100 -16.27 12.32 -13.15
N GLN A 101 -17.03 13.32 -13.60
CA GLN A 101 -17.60 13.37 -14.95
C GLN A 101 -16.49 13.28 -16.01
N ALA A 102 -15.36 13.95 -15.80
CA ALA A 102 -14.19 13.84 -16.67
C ALA A 102 -13.69 12.39 -16.79
N SER A 103 -13.52 11.68 -15.66
CA SER A 103 -13.12 10.27 -15.66
C SER A 103 -14.15 9.37 -16.34
N ALA A 104 -15.44 9.56 -16.08
CA ALA A 104 -16.53 8.81 -16.71
C ALA A 104 -16.55 9.01 -18.24
N ASN A 105 -16.30 10.23 -18.70
CA ASN A 105 -16.22 10.56 -20.13
C ASN A 105 -14.96 9.98 -20.76
N GLN A 106 -13.82 9.99 -20.07
CA GLN A 106 -12.61 9.31 -20.53
C GLN A 106 -12.82 7.80 -20.69
N ARG A 107 -13.47 7.15 -19.71
CA ARG A 107 -13.84 5.73 -19.78
C ARG A 107 -14.73 5.44 -20.98
N ALA A 108 -15.79 6.22 -21.18
CA ALA A 108 -16.67 6.09 -22.35
C ALA A 108 -15.91 6.29 -23.68
N GLY A 109 -15.00 7.26 -23.73
CA GLY A 109 -14.16 7.53 -24.91
C GLY A 109 -13.26 6.36 -25.31
N ARG A 110 -12.95 5.43 -24.40
CA ARG A 110 -12.11 4.25 -24.71
C ARG A 110 -12.81 3.29 -25.69
N SER A 111 -14.15 3.18 -25.69
CA SER A 111 -14.88 2.34 -26.65
C SER A 111 -14.94 2.92 -28.07
N GLY A 112 -14.67 4.21 -28.25
CA GLY A 112 -14.84 4.92 -29.53
C GLY A 112 -13.57 5.07 -30.37
N ARG A 113 -12.43 4.50 -29.95
CA ARG A 113 -11.12 4.80 -30.58
C ARG A 113 -10.90 4.18 -31.96
N ASN A 114 -11.42 2.98 -32.18
CA ASN A 114 -11.19 2.23 -33.44
C ASN A 114 -12.45 2.13 -34.30
N ARG A 115 -13.63 2.22 -33.68
CA ARG A 115 -14.95 2.09 -34.32
C ARG A 115 -16.02 2.59 -33.36
N SER A 116 -17.24 2.76 -33.84
CA SER A 116 -18.40 3.04 -33.01
C SER A 116 -18.50 2.01 -31.88
N GLY A 117 -18.60 2.52 -30.66
CA GLY A 117 -18.64 1.72 -29.44
C GLY A 117 -19.77 2.14 -28.52
N GLN A 118 -20.02 1.33 -27.51
CA GLN A 118 -21.08 1.56 -26.53
C GLN A 118 -20.49 1.57 -25.12
N CYS A 119 -20.95 2.51 -24.30
CA CYS A 119 -20.60 2.60 -22.88
C CYS A 119 -21.84 2.33 -22.04
N TYR A 120 -21.76 1.34 -21.17
CA TYR A 120 -22.80 0.96 -20.23
C TYR A 120 -22.38 1.46 -18.84
N ARG A 121 -23.02 2.53 -18.38
CA ARG A 121 -22.83 3.06 -17.02
C ARG A 121 -23.80 2.33 -16.08
N LEU A 122 -23.30 1.81 -14.97
CA LEU A 122 -24.10 1.08 -13.98
C LEU A 122 -24.75 2.03 -12.94
N TYR A 123 -25.03 3.26 -13.35
CA TYR A 123 -25.60 4.33 -12.53
C TYR A 123 -26.52 5.19 -13.41
N THR A 124 -27.46 5.90 -12.77
CA THR A 124 -28.46 6.70 -13.48
C THR A 124 -27.84 7.94 -14.11
N GLU A 125 -28.52 8.51 -15.11
CA GLU A 125 -28.12 9.79 -15.71
C GLU A 125 -28.19 10.93 -14.69
N GLU A 126 -29.18 10.91 -13.79
CA GLU A 126 -29.28 11.86 -12.68
C GLU A 126 -28.04 11.81 -11.77
N ASP A 127 -27.58 10.60 -11.41
CA ASP A 127 -26.39 10.45 -10.57
C ASP A 127 -25.11 10.85 -11.30
N PHE A 128 -25.04 10.65 -12.62
CA PHE A 128 -23.93 11.16 -13.43
C PHE A 128 -23.81 12.68 -13.33
N HIS A 129 -24.93 13.40 -13.39
CA HIS A 129 -24.93 14.87 -13.27
C HIS A 129 -24.58 15.36 -11.85
N LYS A 130 -24.77 14.52 -10.81
CA LYS A 130 -24.33 14.83 -9.43
C LYS A 130 -22.84 14.62 -9.21
N LEU A 131 -22.12 13.92 -10.11
CA LEU A 131 -20.68 13.69 -9.97
C LEU A 131 -19.88 15.00 -10.09
N PRO A 132 -18.74 15.13 -9.41
CA PRO A 132 -17.88 16.29 -9.55
C PRO A 132 -17.34 16.39 -11.00
N PRO A 133 -17.16 17.60 -11.54
CA PRO A 133 -16.73 17.78 -12.94
C PRO A 133 -15.34 17.18 -13.20
N SER A 134 -14.42 17.34 -12.23
CA SER A 134 -13.05 16.84 -12.31
C SER A 134 -12.62 16.21 -10.97
N THR A 135 -11.63 15.33 -11.04
CA THR A 135 -11.04 14.71 -9.86
C THR A 135 -10.10 15.71 -9.18
N VAL A 136 -10.25 15.92 -7.87
CA VAL A 136 -9.36 16.77 -7.05
C VAL A 136 -7.90 16.37 -7.29
N PRO A 137 -6.94 17.28 -7.56
CA PRO A 137 -5.54 16.94 -7.83
C PRO A 137 -4.82 16.14 -6.75
N GLU A 138 -3.78 15.37 -7.13
CA GLU A 138 -3.06 14.50 -6.19
C GLU A 138 -2.34 15.27 -5.09
N MET A 139 -1.75 16.40 -5.47
CA MET A 139 -1.10 17.34 -4.54
C MET A 139 -2.01 17.85 -3.43
N GLN A 140 -3.34 17.80 -3.60
CA GLN A 140 -4.28 18.29 -2.61
C GLN A 140 -4.88 17.18 -1.71
N ARG A 141 -4.64 15.91 -2.04
CA ARG A 141 -5.29 14.76 -1.39
C ARG A 141 -4.32 13.68 -0.89
N SER A 142 -3.03 13.78 -1.18
CA SER A 142 -2.01 12.80 -0.79
C SER A 142 -1.08 13.35 0.30
N ASN A 143 -0.36 12.46 0.97
CA ASN A 143 0.68 12.83 1.93
C ASN A 143 1.83 13.57 1.23
N LEU A 144 2.15 14.77 1.74
CA LEU A 144 3.14 15.65 1.14
C LEU A 144 4.56 15.48 1.68
N SER A 145 4.77 14.69 2.75
CA SER A 145 6.09 14.51 3.35
C SER A 145 7.16 14.05 2.34
N PRO A 146 6.92 13.07 1.44
CA PRO A 146 7.92 12.69 0.44
C PRO A 146 8.25 13.82 -0.54
N VAL A 147 7.24 14.58 -0.97
CA VAL A 147 7.41 15.67 -1.93
C VAL A 147 8.16 16.85 -1.31
N ILE A 148 7.80 17.24 -0.08
CA ILE A 148 8.47 18.32 0.64
C ILE A 148 9.93 17.96 0.92
N LEU A 149 10.21 16.71 1.32
CA LEU A 149 11.58 16.24 1.52
C LEU A 149 12.40 16.37 0.22
N GLN A 150 11.81 15.98 -0.92
CA GLN A 150 12.47 16.11 -2.22
C GLN A 150 12.70 17.56 -2.64
N LEU A 151 11.72 18.45 -2.44
CA LEU A 151 11.87 19.88 -2.74
C LEU A 151 13.00 20.50 -1.90
N LYS A 152 13.10 20.13 -0.62
CA LYS A 152 14.17 20.56 0.27
C LYS A 152 15.53 20.05 -0.19
N ALA A 153 15.62 18.79 -0.63
CA ALA A 153 16.84 18.22 -1.20
C ALA A 153 17.27 18.88 -2.52
N LEU A 154 16.32 19.44 -3.29
CA LEU A 154 16.61 20.26 -4.47
C LEU A 154 17.08 21.69 -4.14
N GLY A 155 17.16 22.06 -2.86
CA GLY A 155 17.58 23.40 -2.42
C GLY A 155 16.44 24.43 -2.34
N ILE A 156 15.18 23.99 -2.37
CA ILE A 156 14.03 24.89 -2.22
C ILE A 156 13.76 25.10 -0.73
N ASP A 157 14.31 26.18 -0.19
CA ASP A 157 14.15 26.52 1.23
C ASP A 157 12.71 26.91 1.58
N ASN A 158 12.06 27.74 0.76
CA ASN A 158 10.68 28.17 1.05
C ASN A 158 9.67 27.43 0.18
N VAL A 159 9.26 26.24 0.65
CA VAL A 159 8.24 25.42 0.00
C VAL A 159 6.88 26.11 -0.08
N LEU A 160 6.56 27.04 0.82
CA LEU A 160 5.29 27.79 0.80
C LEU A 160 5.21 28.78 -0.36
N ARG A 161 6.35 29.27 -0.84
CA ARG A 161 6.45 30.18 -2.00
C ARG A 161 6.70 29.44 -3.31
N PHE A 162 6.80 28.11 -3.28
CA PHE A 162 6.98 27.33 -4.49
C PHE A 162 5.74 27.43 -5.40
N HIS A 163 5.96 27.63 -6.70
CA HIS A 163 4.88 27.81 -7.67
C HIS A 163 4.25 26.46 -8.07
N PHE A 164 3.41 25.92 -7.20
CA PHE A 164 2.62 24.72 -7.50
C PHE A 164 1.54 25.02 -8.56
N LEU A 165 1.38 24.12 -9.53
CA LEU A 165 0.26 24.18 -10.49
C LEU A 165 -1.10 24.07 -9.79
N SER A 166 -1.19 23.19 -8.79
CA SER A 166 -2.35 23.05 -7.91
C SER A 166 -1.85 23.13 -6.47
N PRO A 167 -1.95 24.30 -5.81
CA PRO A 167 -1.42 24.49 -4.47
C PRO A 167 -2.01 23.50 -3.47
N PRO A 168 -1.17 22.83 -2.65
CA PRO A 168 -1.64 21.96 -1.59
C PRO A 168 -2.32 22.76 -0.45
N PRO A 169 -3.25 22.15 0.31
CA PRO A 169 -3.78 22.76 1.52
C PRO A 169 -2.67 23.09 2.53
N ALA A 170 -2.76 24.27 3.16
CA ALA A 170 -1.77 24.72 4.14
C ALA A 170 -1.61 23.74 5.32
N GLN A 171 -2.71 23.16 5.80
CA GLN A 171 -2.70 22.16 6.87
C GLN A 171 -1.87 20.92 6.49
N SER A 172 -2.01 20.42 5.26
CA SER A 172 -1.22 19.28 4.78
C SER A 172 0.27 19.60 4.67
N MET A 173 0.63 20.84 4.33
CA MET A 173 2.03 21.27 4.31
C MET A 173 2.64 21.35 5.71
N VAL A 174 1.92 21.95 6.66
CA VAL A 174 2.35 22.05 8.06
C VAL A 174 2.55 20.65 8.62
N GLN A 175 1.56 19.77 8.45
CA GLN A 175 1.63 18.40 8.94
C GLN A 175 2.80 17.60 8.36
N ALA A 176 3.11 17.82 7.07
CA ALA A 176 4.23 17.16 6.43
C ALA A 176 5.58 17.68 6.95
N LEU A 177 5.72 18.99 7.20
CA LEU A 177 6.91 19.59 7.81
C LEU A 177 7.11 19.11 9.25
N GLU A 178 6.04 19.05 10.05
CA GLU A 178 6.06 18.52 11.41
C GLU A 178 6.54 17.07 11.45
N LEU A 179 6.02 16.21 10.56
CA LEU A 179 6.45 14.81 10.48
C LEU A 179 7.94 14.71 10.11
N LEU A 180 8.40 15.49 9.12
CA LEU A 180 9.80 15.46 8.69
C LEU A 180 10.76 15.99 9.76
N TYR A 181 10.33 17.00 10.53
CA TYR A 181 11.06 17.49 11.70
C TYR A 181 11.10 16.41 12.79
N ALA A 182 9.97 15.77 13.10
CA ALA A 182 9.90 14.70 14.08
C ALA A 182 10.75 13.47 13.69
N LEU A 183 10.88 13.16 12.40
CA LEU A 183 11.76 12.09 11.91
C LEU A 183 13.26 12.46 11.99
N GLY A 184 13.57 13.72 12.27
CA GLY A 184 14.93 14.27 12.27
C GLY A 184 15.47 14.57 10.86
N GLY A 185 14.62 14.52 9.84
CA GLY A 185 14.99 14.87 8.46
C GLY A 185 15.10 16.39 8.22
N LEU A 186 14.42 17.20 9.05
CA LEU A 186 14.51 18.65 9.05
C LEU A 186 14.98 19.19 10.41
N ASP A 187 15.70 20.31 10.39
CA ASP A 187 16.05 21.05 11.61
C ASP A 187 14.94 22.03 12.05
N LYS A 188 15.15 22.72 13.18
CA LYS A 188 14.21 23.72 13.72
C LYS A 188 13.94 24.92 12.80
N HIS A 189 14.80 25.13 11.79
CA HIS A 189 14.65 26.16 10.77
C HIS A 189 14.06 25.60 9.46
N CYS A 190 13.54 24.37 9.49
CA CYS A 190 13.03 23.63 8.35
C CYS A 190 14.08 23.41 7.24
N ARG A 191 15.37 23.36 7.57
CA ARG A 191 16.45 23.01 6.63
C ARG A 191 16.72 21.52 6.68
N LEU A 192 17.17 20.95 5.58
CA LEU A 192 17.50 19.54 5.49
C LEU A 192 18.68 19.20 6.41
N THR A 193 18.54 18.19 7.25
CA THR A 193 19.63 17.76 8.14
C THR A 193 20.67 16.94 7.38
N ASP A 194 21.93 17.12 7.73
CA ASP A 194 23.07 16.34 7.20
C ASP A 194 23.70 15.55 8.35
N PRO A 195 23.79 14.20 8.28
CA PRO A 195 23.51 13.37 7.11
C PRO A 195 22.11 12.77 7.01
N LEU A 196 21.30 12.85 8.07
CA LEU A 196 20.05 12.08 8.13
C LEU A 196 19.04 12.49 7.04
N GLY A 197 18.66 13.76 6.97
CA GLY A 197 17.70 14.29 5.99
C GLY A 197 18.15 14.13 4.55
N VAL A 198 19.42 14.40 4.26
CA VAL A 198 20.02 14.19 2.92
C VAL A 198 19.91 12.73 2.51
N ARG A 199 20.28 11.80 3.40
CA ARG A 199 20.19 10.36 3.11
C ARG A 199 18.74 9.91 2.96
N MET A 200 17.83 10.41 3.79
CA MET A 200 16.40 10.09 3.70
C MET A 200 15.82 10.48 2.33
N ALA A 201 16.18 11.64 1.80
CA ALA A 201 15.69 12.14 0.51
C ALA A 201 16.15 11.29 -0.70
N GLU A 202 17.25 10.56 -0.57
CA GLU A 202 17.72 9.68 -1.63
C GLU A 202 16.95 8.34 -1.72
N PHE A 203 16.18 7.96 -0.68
CA PHE A 203 15.38 6.74 -0.73
C PHE A 203 14.12 6.95 -1.57
N PRO A 204 13.77 6.02 -2.48
CA PRO A 204 12.52 6.05 -3.24
C PRO A 204 11.33 5.52 -2.42
N LEU A 205 11.27 5.87 -1.13
CA LEU A 205 10.29 5.36 -0.16
C LEU A 205 9.71 6.52 0.66
N ASN A 206 8.63 6.24 1.40
CA ASN A 206 8.10 7.20 2.36
C ASN A 206 9.16 7.48 3.46
N PRO A 207 9.32 8.75 3.90
CA PRO A 207 10.30 9.15 4.93
C PRO A 207 10.35 8.26 6.17
N MET A 208 9.22 7.73 6.64
CA MET A 208 9.17 6.81 7.80
C MET A 208 9.97 5.53 7.56
N PHE A 209 9.86 4.94 6.36
CA PHE A 209 10.65 3.78 5.96
C PHE A 209 12.13 4.11 5.81
N ALA A 210 12.44 5.29 5.27
CA ALA A 210 13.82 5.74 5.12
C ALA A 210 14.50 5.90 6.49
N LYS A 211 13.79 6.49 7.46
CA LYS A 211 14.24 6.61 8.86
C LYS A 211 14.49 5.23 9.47
N MET A 212 13.51 4.33 9.39
CA MET A 212 13.64 2.95 9.89
C MET A 212 14.87 2.23 9.30
N LEU A 213 15.07 2.32 7.98
CA LEU A 213 16.21 1.70 7.29
C LEU A 213 17.56 2.30 7.73
N LEU A 214 17.64 3.62 7.90
CA LEU A 214 18.87 4.29 8.33
C LEU A 214 19.23 4.00 9.78
N GLU A 215 18.23 3.95 10.68
CA GLU A 215 18.44 3.65 12.11
C GLU A 215 18.71 2.16 12.39
N SER A 216 18.35 1.26 11.47
CA SER A 216 18.52 -0.19 11.65
C SER A 216 19.96 -0.62 11.95
N GLY A 217 20.95 0.15 11.50
CA GLY A 217 22.36 -0.09 11.83
C GLY A 217 22.70 0.17 13.30
N ASN A 218 22.05 1.15 13.93
CA ASN A 218 22.25 1.51 15.33
C ASN A 218 21.64 0.48 16.29
N PHE A 219 20.50 -0.12 15.89
CA PHE A 219 19.86 -1.21 16.62
C PHE A 219 20.48 -2.59 16.34
N GLY A 220 21.38 -2.71 15.37
CA GLY A 220 21.99 -4.00 15.04
C GLY A 220 21.11 -4.96 14.23
N CYS A 221 19.98 -4.51 13.67
CA CYS A 221 18.98 -5.35 12.99
C CYS A 221 18.78 -4.99 11.50
N SER A 222 19.82 -4.45 10.86
CA SER A 222 19.76 -3.96 9.49
C SER A 222 19.35 -5.02 8.45
N ALA A 223 19.73 -6.29 8.65
CA ALA A 223 19.45 -7.36 7.70
C ALA A 223 17.96 -7.75 7.67
N GLU A 224 17.34 -7.74 8.85
CA GLU A 224 15.95 -8.05 9.11
C GLU A 224 15.06 -6.89 8.66
N ILE A 225 15.37 -5.66 9.06
CA ILE A 225 14.64 -4.45 8.68
C ILE A 225 14.66 -4.25 7.16
N LEU A 226 15.77 -4.55 6.50
CA LEU A 226 15.87 -4.54 5.05
C LEU A 226 14.88 -5.52 4.39
N SER A 227 14.72 -6.72 4.97
CA SER A 227 13.78 -7.73 4.48
C SER A 227 12.34 -7.31 4.74
N ILE A 228 12.03 -6.80 5.93
CA ILE A 228 10.71 -6.28 6.32
C ILE A 228 10.31 -5.12 5.39
N ALA A 229 11.18 -4.11 5.22
CA ALA A 229 10.91 -2.97 4.37
C ALA A 229 10.62 -3.37 2.93
N ALA A 230 11.35 -4.36 2.38
CA ALA A 230 11.11 -4.89 1.05
C ALA A 230 9.77 -5.64 0.92
N MET A 231 9.39 -6.42 1.94
CA MET A 231 8.13 -7.16 1.98
C MET A 231 6.92 -6.23 2.07
N MET A 232 7.01 -5.15 2.85
CA MET A 232 5.94 -4.15 2.98
C MET A 232 5.62 -3.42 1.66
N GLN A 233 6.58 -3.34 0.73
CA GLN A 233 6.31 -2.76 -0.60
C GLN A 233 5.51 -3.69 -1.51
N ILE A 234 5.33 -4.96 -1.13
CA ILE A 234 4.63 -5.95 -1.93
C ILE A 234 3.19 -6.10 -1.45
N GLN A 235 2.26 -5.81 -2.35
CA GLN A 235 0.84 -6.02 -2.07
C GLN A 235 0.50 -7.52 -2.08
N LYS A 236 -0.19 -8.00 -1.04
CA LYS A 236 -0.73 -9.36 -0.90
C LYS A 236 0.26 -10.47 -1.24
N VAL A 237 1.17 -10.74 -0.32
CA VAL A 237 2.05 -11.92 -0.37
C VAL A 237 1.26 -13.21 -0.13
N LEU A 238 0.28 -13.17 0.79
CA LEU A 238 -0.58 -14.29 1.15
C LEU A 238 -1.75 -14.42 0.16
N VAL A 239 -1.94 -15.62 -0.40
CA VAL A 239 -3.03 -15.94 -1.32
C VAL A 239 -4.06 -16.78 -0.59
N ILE A 240 -5.33 -16.39 -0.62
CA ILE A 240 -6.42 -17.16 0.02
C ILE A 240 -7.43 -17.56 -1.07
N PRO A 241 -7.31 -18.76 -1.64
CA PRO A 241 -8.27 -19.25 -2.63
C PRO A 241 -9.66 -19.45 -1.99
N PRO A 242 -10.77 -19.07 -2.66
CA PRO A 242 -12.11 -19.22 -2.12
C PRO A 242 -12.46 -20.64 -1.68
N ASN A 243 -11.96 -21.65 -2.41
CA ASN A 243 -12.25 -23.07 -2.18
C ASN A 243 -11.33 -23.72 -1.13
N GLN A 244 -10.27 -23.05 -0.71
CA GLN A 244 -9.23 -23.61 0.18
C GLN A 244 -8.89 -22.67 1.34
N LYS A 245 -9.86 -21.88 1.80
CA LYS A 245 -9.65 -20.87 2.86
C LYS A 245 -9.07 -21.47 4.14
N SER A 246 -9.60 -22.60 4.61
CA SER A 246 -9.15 -23.27 5.83
C SER A 246 -7.72 -23.81 5.70
N GLN A 247 -7.40 -24.42 4.56
CA GLN A 247 -6.07 -24.94 4.29
C GLN A 247 -5.04 -23.81 4.16
N ALA A 248 -5.36 -22.75 3.43
CA ALA A 248 -4.52 -21.57 3.31
C ALA A 248 -4.24 -20.93 4.67
N ALA A 249 -5.27 -20.74 5.49
CA ALA A 249 -5.12 -20.20 6.85
C ALA A 249 -4.21 -21.09 7.72
N ARG A 250 -4.31 -22.42 7.62
CA ARG A 250 -3.44 -23.35 8.36
C ARG A 250 -1.98 -23.23 7.93
N GLU A 251 -1.73 -23.10 6.63
CA GLU A 251 -0.37 -22.93 6.12
C GLU A 251 0.21 -21.55 6.47
N HIS A 252 -0.58 -20.48 6.40
CA HIS A 252 -0.16 -19.13 6.77
C HIS A 252 0.16 -19.02 8.26
N ARG A 253 -0.60 -19.72 9.12
CA ARG A 253 -0.36 -19.73 10.58
C ARG A 253 1.01 -20.29 10.97
N LYS A 254 1.63 -21.11 10.13
CA LYS A 254 3.00 -21.62 10.38
C LYS A 254 4.07 -20.52 10.35
N PHE A 255 3.79 -19.41 9.67
CA PHE A 255 4.69 -18.26 9.61
C PHE A 255 4.36 -17.19 10.64
N ALA A 256 3.20 -17.29 11.30
CA ALA A 256 2.71 -16.27 12.22
C ALA A 256 3.63 -16.14 13.44
N VAL A 257 3.94 -14.89 13.77
CA VAL A 257 4.78 -14.51 14.91
C VAL A 257 3.92 -13.69 15.86
N GLN A 258 4.00 -13.95 17.17
CA GLN A 258 3.09 -13.38 18.17
C GLN A 258 3.26 -11.87 18.32
N GLU A 259 4.47 -11.38 18.06
CA GLU A 259 4.86 -9.98 18.12
C GLU A 259 4.21 -9.14 17.01
N GLY A 260 3.82 -9.76 15.88
CA GLY A 260 2.97 -9.13 14.87
C GLY A 260 3.32 -9.41 13.41
N ASP A 261 2.71 -8.61 12.53
CA ASP A 261 2.73 -8.80 11.08
C ASP A 261 4.12 -8.55 10.47
N HIS A 262 4.89 -7.59 11.00
CA HIS A 262 6.22 -7.28 10.47
C HIS A 262 7.19 -8.45 10.62
N LEU A 263 7.22 -9.08 11.79
CA LEU A 263 8.06 -10.26 12.03
C LEU A 263 7.51 -11.50 11.31
N THR A 264 6.19 -11.60 11.14
CA THR A 264 5.58 -12.63 10.28
C THR A 264 6.07 -12.50 8.83
N MET A 265 6.16 -11.27 8.30
CA MET A 265 6.73 -11.02 6.97
C MET A 265 8.21 -11.39 6.87
N LEU A 266 8.99 -11.14 7.93
CA LEU A 266 10.39 -11.55 8.01
C LEU A 266 10.53 -13.07 7.94
N ASN A 267 9.83 -13.78 8.83
CA ASN A 267 9.85 -15.25 8.90
C ASN A 267 9.48 -15.89 7.55
N LEU A 268 8.43 -15.35 6.90
CA LEU A 268 8.02 -15.81 5.58
C LEU A 268 9.10 -15.57 4.52
N PHE A 269 9.73 -14.39 4.51
CA PHE A 269 10.79 -14.07 3.56
C PHE A 269 12.02 -14.96 3.76
N GLU A 270 12.45 -15.17 4.99
CA GLU A 270 13.57 -16.06 5.33
C GLU A 270 13.30 -17.50 4.92
N ALA A 271 12.09 -18.01 5.20
CA ALA A 271 11.66 -19.33 4.73
C ALA A 271 11.73 -19.42 3.20
N PHE A 272 11.22 -18.41 2.48
CA PHE A 272 11.28 -18.38 1.02
C PHE A 272 12.72 -18.44 0.48
N ILE A 273 13.66 -17.71 1.11
CA ILE A 273 15.08 -17.76 0.75
C ILE A 273 15.68 -19.14 1.08
N LYS A 274 15.38 -19.69 2.25
CA LYS A 274 15.86 -21.01 2.70
C LYS A 274 15.43 -22.13 1.76
N PHE A 275 14.21 -22.06 1.22
CA PHE A 275 13.69 -23.00 0.22
C PHE A 275 14.06 -22.62 -1.22
N ASN A 276 15.21 -21.97 -1.42
CA ASN A 276 15.80 -21.64 -2.73
C ASN A 276 14.86 -20.87 -3.67
N LYS A 277 13.97 -20.03 -3.13
CA LYS A 277 13.01 -19.25 -3.92
C LYS A 277 12.14 -20.14 -4.83
N SER A 278 11.76 -21.33 -4.34
CA SER A 278 11.01 -22.30 -5.14
C SER A 278 9.58 -21.86 -5.42
N SER A 279 9.21 -21.82 -6.70
CA SER A 279 7.83 -21.58 -7.15
C SER A 279 6.87 -22.66 -6.64
N HIS A 280 7.31 -23.92 -6.62
CA HIS A 280 6.50 -25.03 -6.12
C HIS A 280 6.21 -24.91 -4.62
N TRP A 281 7.21 -24.52 -3.82
CA TRP A 281 7.05 -24.26 -2.40
C TRP A 281 6.03 -23.13 -2.14
N CYS A 282 6.12 -22.03 -2.89
CA CYS A 282 5.13 -20.96 -2.81
C CYS A 282 3.71 -21.44 -3.10
N GLN A 283 3.52 -22.33 -4.08
CA GLN A 283 2.19 -22.88 -4.38
C GLN A 283 1.65 -23.72 -3.22
N GLN A 284 2.48 -24.56 -2.62
CA GLN A 284 2.10 -25.41 -1.48
C GLN A 284 1.68 -24.57 -0.25
N HIS A 285 2.34 -23.43 -0.02
CA HIS A 285 2.07 -22.54 1.11
C HIS A 285 1.12 -21.39 0.78
N PHE A 286 0.48 -21.41 -0.40
CA PHE A 286 -0.46 -20.38 -0.83
C PHE A 286 0.16 -18.96 -0.81
N LEU A 287 1.35 -18.84 -1.40
CA LEU A 287 2.12 -17.61 -1.48
C LEU A 287 2.23 -17.11 -2.92
N ASN A 288 2.25 -15.80 -3.08
CA ASN A 288 2.47 -15.15 -4.36
C ASN A 288 3.95 -15.16 -4.74
N TYR A 289 4.39 -16.18 -5.49
CA TYR A 289 5.78 -16.31 -5.96
C TYR A 289 6.30 -15.05 -6.68
N LYS A 290 5.48 -14.44 -7.55
CA LYS A 290 5.90 -13.25 -8.32
C LYS A 290 6.06 -12.04 -7.41
N GLY A 291 5.20 -11.90 -6.40
CA GLY A 291 5.32 -10.88 -5.35
C GLY A 291 6.62 -11.05 -4.54
N LEU A 292 6.92 -12.28 -4.12
CA LEU A 292 8.15 -12.58 -3.36
C LEU A 292 9.42 -12.36 -4.17
N MET A 293 9.44 -12.73 -5.46
CA MET A 293 10.57 -12.42 -6.33
C MET A 293 10.77 -10.91 -6.49
N ARG A 294 9.68 -10.13 -6.56
CA ARG A 294 9.77 -8.67 -6.55
C ARG A 294 10.32 -8.14 -5.22
N ALA A 295 9.95 -8.73 -4.08
CA ALA A 295 10.54 -8.39 -2.78
C ALA A 295 12.06 -8.59 -2.80
N VAL A 296 12.55 -9.70 -3.36
CA VAL A 296 14.00 -9.95 -3.50
C VAL A 296 14.69 -8.84 -4.32
N THR A 297 14.08 -8.41 -5.43
CA THR A 297 14.62 -7.31 -6.25
C THR A 297 14.66 -5.99 -5.48
N VAL A 298 13.57 -5.63 -4.78
CA VAL A 298 13.48 -4.41 -3.96
C VAL A 298 14.52 -4.45 -2.85
N ARG A 299 14.67 -5.59 -2.18
CA ARG A 299 15.65 -5.81 -1.12
C ARG A 299 17.08 -5.54 -1.60
N GLU A 300 17.46 -6.03 -2.77
CA GLU A 300 18.79 -5.78 -3.34
C GLU A 300 19.00 -4.32 -3.75
N GLN A 301 17.96 -3.62 -4.20
CA GLN A 301 18.03 -2.17 -4.46
C GLN A 301 18.27 -1.38 -3.16
N LEU A 302 17.50 -1.67 -2.10
CA LEU A 302 17.64 -1.03 -0.80
C LEU A 302 19.00 -1.36 -0.15
N LYS A 303 19.50 -2.58 -0.30
CA LYS A 303 20.83 -3.01 0.17
C LYS A 303 21.96 -2.16 -0.43
N LYS A 304 21.86 -1.80 -1.72
CA LYS A 304 22.84 -0.93 -2.39
C LYS A 304 22.83 0.47 -1.78
N LEU A 305 21.65 1.02 -1.48
CA LEU A 305 21.51 2.31 -0.82
C LEU A 305 22.09 2.30 0.61
N LEU A 306 21.77 1.28 1.41
CA LEU A 306 22.36 1.11 2.75
C LEU A 306 23.89 1.01 2.70
N GLY A 307 24.43 0.29 1.70
CA GLY A 307 25.86 0.22 1.44
C GLY A 307 26.47 1.58 1.09
N LYS A 308 25.81 2.39 0.25
CA LYS A 308 26.23 3.76 -0.09
C LYS A 308 26.32 4.64 1.16
N PHE A 309 25.36 4.51 2.08
CA PHE A 309 25.31 5.29 3.32
C PHE A 309 26.12 4.70 4.48
N LYS A 310 26.85 3.61 4.24
CA LYS A 310 27.68 2.90 5.23
C LYS A 310 26.90 2.50 6.48
N VAL A 311 25.62 2.13 6.32
CA VAL A 311 24.84 1.55 7.43
C VAL A 311 25.44 0.18 7.78
N PRO A 312 25.80 -0.08 9.05
CA PRO A 312 26.33 -1.37 9.49
C PRO A 312 25.43 -2.53 9.07
N LYS A 313 26.03 -3.61 8.57
CA LYS A 313 25.32 -4.84 8.18
C LYS A 313 25.32 -5.81 9.35
N ASN A 314 24.39 -5.58 10.26
CA ASN A 314 24.22 -6.36 11.47
C ASN A 314 22.91 -7.16 11.41
N SER A 315 22.88 -8.28 12.14
CA SER A 315 21.70 -9.10 12.38
C SER A 315 21.48 -9.18 13.89
N SER A 316 20.22 -9.18 14.28
CA SER A 316 19.73 -9.39 15.65
C SER A 316 19.85 -10.84 16.14
N GLU A 317 20.34 -11.76 15.29
CA GLU A 317 20.50 -13.19 15.60
C GLU A 317 19.24 -13.89 16.13
N GLY A 318 18.05 -13.35 15.77
CA GLY A 318 16.76 -13.89 16.17
C GLY A 318 16.09 -13.17 17.34
N ASP A 319 16.72 -12.15 17.93
CA ASP A 319 16.09 -11.31 18.95
C ASP A 319 15.07 -10.35 18.32
N PRO A 320 13.78 -10.41 18.69
CA PRO A 320 12.78 -9.50 18.16
C PRO A 320 12.91 -8.06 18.68
N ASP A 321 13.47 -7.83 19.88
CA ASP A 321 13.43 -6.51 20.55
C ASP A 321 14.13 -5.40 19.72
N PRO A 322 15.34 -5.60 19.17
CA PRO A 322 15.99 -4.59 18.34
C PRO A 322 15.22 -4.29 17.05
N ILE A 323 14.54 -5.29 16.48
CA ILE A 323 13.71 -5.13 15.27
C ILE A 323 12.50 -4.27 15.60
N LEU A 324 11.79 -4.59 16.69
CA LEU A 324 10.59 -3.88 17.13
C LEU A 324 10.90 -2.41 17.45
N ARG A 325 11.96 -2.15 18.23
CA ARG A 325 12.43 -0.79 18.53
C ARG A 325 12.83 -0.03 17.27
N CYS A 326 13.48 -0.69 16.31
CA CYS A 326 13.80 -0.05 15.04
C CYS A 326 12.55 0.33 14.24
N ILE A 327 11.52 -0.53 14.18
CA ILE A 327 10.23 -0.21 13.55
C ILE A 327 9.60 1.01 14.25
N VAL A 328 9.60 1.04 15.58
CA VAL A 328 9.09 2.18 16.36
C VAL A 328 9.83 3.47 15.99
N SER A 329 11.15 3.45 15.83
CA SER A 329 11.94 4.65 15.48
C SER A 329 11.54 5.31 14.16
N GLY A 330 10.96 4.56 13.21
CA GLY A 330 10.46 5.09 11.94
C GLY A 330 8.97 5.37 11.93
N PHE A 331 8.18 4.55 12.62
CA PHE A 331 6.71 4.57 12.59
C PHE A 331 6.07 5.08 13.89
N PHE A 332 6.81 5.74 14.77
CA PHE A 332 6.29 6.26 16.04
C PHE A 332 5.07 7.16 15.85
N GLY A 333 4.92 7.86 14.71
CA GLY A 333 3.74 8.67 14.40
C GLY A 333 2.45 7.87 14.16
N ASN A 334 2.59 6.58 13.84
CA ASN A 334 1.51 5.64 13.57
C ASN A 334 1.33 4.66 14.75
N ALA A 335 1.14 5.19 15.95
CA ALA A 335 0.88 4.39 17.15
C ALA A 335 -0.61 4.43 17.52
N ALA A 336 -1.12 3.31 18.03
CA ALA A 336 -2.46 3.20 18.59
C ALA A 336 -2.48 2.42 19.90
N LYS A 337 -3.42 2.77 20.78
CA LYS A 337 -3.64 2.17 22.11
C LYS A 337 -5.01 1.52 22.17
N LEU A 338 -5.09 0.35 22.80
CA LEU A 338 -6.35 -0.30 23.11
C LEU A 338 -7.12 0.49 24.18
N HIS A 339 -8.31 0.94 23.83
CA HIS A 339 -9.24 1.60 24.75
C HIS A 339 -10.05 0.56 25.53
N SER A 340 -10.55 0.92 26.71
CA SER A 340 -11.38 0.05 27.56
C SER A 340 -12.66 -0.45 26.89
N SER A 341 -13.15 0.28 25.89
CA SER A 341 -14.30 -0.13 25.06
C SER A 341 -13.97 -1.21 24.03
N GLY A 342 -12.73 -1.70 23.97
CA GLY A 342 -12.30 -2.75 23.04
C GLY A 342 -11.93 -2.28 21.63
N VAL A 343 -11.89 -0.98 21.38
CA VAL A 343 -11.44 -0.38 20.11
C VAL A 343 -10.05 0.22 20.27
N TYR A 344 -9.27 0.30 19.19
CA TYR A 344 -8.01 1.03 19.21
C TYR A 344 -8.25 2.50 18.97
N ARG A 345 -7.44 3.35 19.61
CA ARG A 345 -7.39 4.79 19.36
C ARG A 345 -5.98 5.22 19.05
N THR A 346 -5.81 6.07 18.06
CA THR A 346 -4.51 6.70 17.78
C THR A 346 -4.02 7.47 19.00
N VAL A 347 -2.72 7.44 19.26
CA VAL A 347 -2.15 8.10 20.45
C VAL A 347 -2.22 9.63 20.31
N ARG A 348 -2.14 10.15 19.07
CA ARG A 348 -2.09 11.58 18.79
C ARG A 348 -3.43 12.31 18.92
N ASP A 349 -4.49 11.73 18.35
CA ASP A 349 -5.78 12.41 18.14
C ASP A 349 -6.99 11.57 18.57
N GLY A 350 -6.77 10.38 19.15
CA GLY A 350 -7.82 9.55 19.71
C GLY A 350 -8.76 8.93 18.67
N HIS A 351 -8.38 8.90 17.40
CA HIS A 351 -9.20 8.40 16.31
C HIS A 351 -9.40 6.88 16.41
N GLU A 352 -10.65 6.44 16.25
CA GLU A 352 -11.01 5.03 16.36
C GLU A 352 -10.49 4.21 15.17
N LEU A 353 -9.74 3.16 15.48
CA LEU A 353 -9.16 2.22 14.53
C LEU A 353 -9.44 0.78 14.97
N HIS A 354 -9.42 -0.13 14.00
CA HIS A 354 -9.62 -1.58 14.20
C HIS A 354 -8.45 -2.34 13.58
N ILE A 355 -8.03 -3.47 14.15
CA ILE A 355 -7.03 -4.33 13.50
C ILE A 355 -7.69 -4.98 12.27
N HIS A 356 -7.03 -4.94 11.12
CA HIS A 356 -7.56 -5.58 9.91
C HIS A 356 -7.64 -7.11 10.10
N PRO A 357 -8.72 -7.79 9.64
CA PRO A 357 -8.91 -9.24 9.85
C PRO A 357 -7.83 -10.15 9.26
N THR A 358 -6.94 -9.61 8.41
CA THR A 358 -5.82 -10.37 7.84
C THR A 358 -4.56 -10.34 8.70
N SER A 359 -4.53 -9.49 9.73
CA SER A 359 -3.41 -9.40 10.66
C SER A 359 -3.35 -10.64 11.54
N VAL A 360 -2.15 -11.10 11.89
CA VAL A 360 -1.98 -12.20 12.85
C VAL A 360 -2.51 -11.84 14.24
N LEU A 361 -2.48 -10.55 14.58
CA LEU A 361 -2.93 -10.03 15.87
C LEU A 361 -4.46 -9.94 15.99
N TYR A 362 -5.21 -10.20 14.91
CA TYR A 362 -6.68 -10.16 14.96
C TYR A 362 -7.28 -11.31 15.78
N ALA A 363 -6.65 -12.49 15.76
CA ALA A 363 -7.14 -13.70 16.42
C ALA A 363 -6.50 -13.94 17.81
N GLU A 364 -5.51 -13.14 18.17
CA GLU A 364 -4.74 -13.28 19.42
C GLU A 364 -5.26 -12.32 20.49
N LYS A 365 -4.73 -12.43 21.71
CA LYS A 365 -5.05 -11.46 22.78
C LYS A 365 -4.61 -10.07 22.32
N PRO A 366 -5.52 -9.08 22.29
CA PRO A 366 -5.21 -7.77 21.71
C PRO A 366 -4.12 -7.09 22.54
N PRO A 367 -2.97 -6.73 21.95
CA PRO A 367 -1.92 -6.00 22.65
C PRO A 367 -2.41 -4.59 23.03
N ASN A 368 -1.94 -4.09 24.18
CA ASN A 368 -2.35 -2.78 24.69
C ASN A 368 -1.89 -1.63 23.78
N TRP A 369 -0.73 -1.77 23.13
CA TRP A 369 -0.14 -0.77 22.26
C TRP A 369 0.36 -1.42 20.98
N VAL A 370 0.12 -0.74 19.86
CA VAL A 370 0.51 -1.22 18.54
C VAL A 370 1.06 -0.08 17.69
N ILE A 371 1.91 -0.46 16.74
CA ILE A 371 2.27 0.36 15.59
C ILE A 371 1.69 -0.26 14.34
N PHE A 372 1.29 0.59 13.39
CA PHE A 372 0.75 0.20 12.10
C PHE A 372 1.42 0.96 10.95
N SER A 373 1.37 0.38 9.75
CA SER A 373 2.03 0.96 8.57
C SER A 373 1.08 1.72 7.66
N GLU A 374 -0.13 1.18 7.47
CA GLU A 374 -1.15 1.77 6.60
C GLU A 374 -2.53 1.68 7.25
N VAL A 375 -3.43 2.59 6.87
CA VAL A 375 -4.85 2.52 7.22
C VAL A 375 -5.67 2.32 5.96
N VAL A 376 -6.64 1.42 6.01
CA VAL A 376 -7.61 1.20 4.93
C VAL A 376 -9.00 1.53 5.45
N GLN A 377 -9.70 2.41 4.73
CA GLN A 377 -11.08 2.76 5.05
C GLN A 377 -12.02 1.93 4.19
N THR A 378 -12.86 1.12 4.84
CA THR A 378 -13.98 0.41 4.20
C THR A 378 -15.28 0.80 4.91
N SER A 379 -15.84 -0.09 5.73
CA SER A 379 -16.94 0.24 6.66
C SER A 379 -16.43 0.91 7.94
N LYS A 380 -15.21 0.56 8.35
CA LYS A 380 -14.46 1.14 9.47
C LYS A 380 -13.05 1.46 9.00
N TYR A 381 -12.29 2.15 9.84
CA TYR A 381 -10.85 2.34 9.64
C TYR A 381 -10.09 1.13 10.18
N TYR A 382 -9.38 0.43 9.29
CA TYR A 382 -8.62 -0.75 9.63
C TYR A 382 -7.12 -0.50 9.50
N MET A 383 -6.36 -0.80 10.56
CA MET A 383 -4.91 -0.80 10.59
C MET A 383 -4.37 -2.04 9.88
N ARG A 384 -3.37 -1.86 9.03
CA ARG A 384 -2.63 -2.93 8.35
C ARG A 384 -1.17 -2.92 8.74
N ASP A 385 -0.59 -4.12 8.70
CA ASP A 385 0.79 -4.42 9.06
C ASP A 385 1.04 -3.94 10.49
N VAL A 386 0.43 -4.64 11.44
CA VAL A 386 0.34 -4.25 12.86
C VAL A 386 1.33 -5.06 13.69
N THR A 387 2.03 -4.38 14.59
CA THR A 387 2.97 -4.99 15.52
C THR A 387 2.76 -4.49 16.93
N ALA A 388 2.82 -5.40 17.90
CA ALA A 388 2.73 -5.09 19.31
C ALA A 388 4.00 -4.37 19.77
N VAL A 389 3.82 -3.33 20.58
CA VAL A 389 4.94 -2.52 21.10
C VAL A 389 4.72 -2.19 22.57
N GLU A 390 5.79 -1.78 23.25
CA GLU A 390 5.69 -1.22 24.59
C GLU A 390 5.56 0.30 24.56
N SER A 391 4.76 0.87 25.46
CA SER A 391 4.62 2.32 25.56
C SER A 391 5.91 3.04 25.93
N ALA A 392 6.79 2.35 26.67
CA ALA A 392 8.09 2.90 27.06
C ALA A 392 8.96 3.23 25.84
N TRP A 393 8.92 2.40 24.78
CA TRP A 393 9.72 2.62 23.57
C TRP A 393 9.29 3.87 22.81
N LEU A 394 8.00 4.24 22.84
CA LEU A 394 7.52 5.48 22.22
C LEU A 394 8.12 6.72 22.91
N LEU A 395 8.21 6.68 24.25
CA LEU A 395 8.81 7.76 25.05
C LEU A 395 10.34 7.81 24.90
N GLU A 396 10.99 6.65 24.84
CA GLU A 396 12.45 6.52 24.69
C GLU A 396 12.93 6.97 23.31
N LEU A 397 12.24 6.52 22.24
CA LEU A 397 12.69 6.70 20.87
C LEU A 397 12.17 7.98 20.22
N ALA A 398 11.08 8.55 20.73
CA ALA A 398 10.52 9.80 20.25
C ALA A 398 10.09 10.74 21.40
N PRO A 399 10.99 11.12 22.33
CA PRO A 399 10.67 11.98 23.47
C PRO A 399 10.24 13.40 23.06
N HIS A 400 10.65 13.84 21.87
CA HIS A 400 10.22 15.11 21.28
C HIS A 400 8.78 15.06 20.75
N PHE A 401 8.25 13.87 20.47
CA PHE A 401 6.90 13.66 19.94
C PHE A 401 5.92 13.22 21.04
N TYR A 402 6.37 12.35 21.95
CA TYR A 402 5.59 11.86 23.08
C TYR A 402 6.15 12.42 24.39
N GLN A 403 5.31 13.10 25.16
CA GLN A 403 5.66 13.61 26.49
C GLN A 403 4.79 12.92 27.55
N GLN A 404 5.41 12.62 28.70
CA GLN A 404 4.70 12.01 29.83
C GLN A 404 3.72 13.05 30.40
N GLY A 405 2.45 12.98 30.00
CA GLY A 405 1.41 13.94 30.42
C GLY A 405 0.50 14.43 29.30
N THR A 406 0.84 14.25 28.02
CA THR A 406 -0.08 14.50 26.90
C THR A 406 -1.02 13.31 26.69
N VAL A 407 -1.85 13.08 27.69
CA VAL A 407 -3.17 12.47 27.51
C VAL A 407 -4.14 13.62 27.76
N CYS A 408 -4.57 14.27 26.67
CA CYS A 408 -5.75 15.12 26.71
C CYS A 408 -6.89 14.36 26.04
#